data_AF-A0A2G4DIL9-F1
#
_entry.id   AF-A0A2G4DIL9-F1
#
_cell.length_a   1.000
_cell.length_b   1.000
_cell.length_c   1.000
_cell.angle_alpha   90.00
_cell.angle_beta   90.00
_cell.angle_gamma   90.00
#
_symmetry.space_group_name_H-M   'P 1'
#
loop_
_entity.id
_entity.type
_entity.pdbx_description
1 polymer ?
#
loop_
_entity_poly.entity_id
_entity_poly.type
_entity_poly.pdbx_seq_one_letter_code
_entity_poly.pdbx_strand_id
1 'polypeptide(L)'
;ILAGYDWGGRAACVVAALWPERVTGLVSCDPGYNIQDIATANTPASPETERRLWYQYYLHGERGRAGLAANRAEFCRLLWKLWSPTWGFSESTFTDTAQSFENPDFVEVVVHSYRHRYGLVPGDPAYAFIQEKLAQTPLIRVPAVILAGADDGVSSTREGVAAVRGFAGQVRRQVIEGVGHNVPQEAPAEFTDAILSLLDDH
;
A
#
# COMPACT_ATOMS: atom_id res chain seq x y z
N ILE A 1 12.81 -11.49 6.46
CA ILE A 1 11.99 -11.05 5.31
C ILE A 1 10.82 -10.22 5.81
N LEU A 2 10.48 -9.14 5.11
CA LEU A 2 9.25 -8.38 5.33
C LEU A 2 8.37 -8.50 4.09
N ALA A 3 7.06 -8.66 4.28
CA ALA A 3 6.11 -8.81 3.21
C ALA A 3 4.86 -7.98 3.49
N GLY A 4 4.34 -7.24 2.51
CA GLY A 4 3.14 -6.45 2.71
C GLY A 4 2.56 -5.84 1.43
N TYR A 5 1.29 -5.45 1.53
CA TYR A 5 0.53 -4.72 0.52
C TYR A 5 -0.02 -3.42 1.11
N ASP A 6 -0.38 -2.46 0.26
CA ASP A 6 -0.89 -1.13 0.67
C ASP A 6 -0.08 -0.50 1.82
N TRP A 7 -0.68 -0.17 2.97
CA TRP A 7 0.04 0.46 4.09
C TRP A 7 1.05 -0.50 4.74
N GLY A 8 0.79 -1.80 4.75
CA GLY A 8 1.75 -2.80 5.19
C GLY A 8 2.97 -2.87 4.27
N GLY A 9 2.75 -2.76 2.95
CA GLY A 9 3.80 -2.66 1.95
C GLY A 9 4.64 -1.39 2.11
N ARG A 10 4.00 -0.25 2.44
CA ARG A 10 4.71 0.99 2.79
C ARG A 10 5.59 0.80 4.02
N ALA A 11 5.05 0.22 5.10
CA ALA A 11 5.83 -0.02 6.31
C ALA A 11 7.04 -0.92 6.02
N ALA A 12 6.86 -1.99 5.25
CA ALA A 12 7.95 -2.87 4.85
C ALA A 12 9.01 -2.16 3.98
N CYS A 13 8.59 -1.32 3.02
CA CYS A 13 9.50 -0.50 2.20
C CYS A 13 10.31 0.49 3.04
N VAL A 14 9.66 1.18 4.00
CA VAL A 14 10.33 2.13 4.90
C VAL A 14 11.42 1.43 5.71
N VAL A 15 11.11 0.26 6.27
CA VAL A 15 12.11 -0.50 7.04
C VAL A 15 13.25 -0.99 6.14
N ALA A 16 12.92 -1.54 4.97
CA ALA A 16 13.92 -2.03 4.01
C ALA A 16 14.85 -0.93 3.46
N ALA A 17 14.36 0.31 3.35
CA ALA A 17 15.17 1.44 2.89
C ALA A 17 16.03 2.07 3.99
N LEU A 18 15.50 2.20 5.21
CA LEU A 18 16.16 2.95 6.28
C LEU A 18 16.95 2.09 7.27
N TRP A 19 16.58 0.81 7.41
CA TRP A 19 17.24 -0.18 8.27
C TRP A 19 17.43 -1.50 7.52
N PRO A 20 18.14 -1.50 6.38
CA PRO A 20 18.32 -2.69 5.55
C PRO A 20 18.98 -3.86 6.31
N GLU A 21 19.78 -3.60 7.32
CA GLU A 21 20.40 -4.62 8.19
C GLU A 21 19.38 -5.46 8.98
N ARG A 22 18.11 -5.02 9.06
CA ARG A 22 17.01 -5.74 9.72
C ARG A 22 16.17 -6.55 8.74
N VAL A 23 16.48 -6.48 7.45
CA VAL A 23 15.65 -7.03 6.38
C VAL A 23 16.50 -7.92 5.47
N THR A 24 16.23 -9.22 5.49
CA THR A 24 16.88 -10.18 4.58
C THR A 24 16.30 -10.20 3.17
N GLY A 25 15.06 -9.73 3.01
CA GLY A 25 14.36 -9.62 1.73
C GLY A 25 13.00 -8.93 1.88
N LEU A 26 12.46 -8.42 0.77
CA LEU A 26 11.21 -7.66 0.72
C LEU A 26 10.23 -8.23 -0.31
N VAL A 27 9.01 -8.54 0.10
CA VAL A 27 7.87 -8.70 -0.82
C VAL A 27 6.97 -7.47 -0.69
N SER A 28 6.78 -6.72 -1.77
CA SER A 28 5.93 -5.53 -1.79
C SER A 28 4.96 -5.60 -2.94
N CYS A 29 3.66 -5.44 -2.67
CA CYS A 29 2.68 -5.39 -3.76
C CYS A 29 2.75 -4.06 -4.53
N ASP A 30 2.14 -4.00 -5.72
CA ASP A 30 2.10 -2.77 -6.53
C ASP A 30 1.70 -1.56 -5.67
N PRO A 31 2.42 -0.42 -5.80
CA PRO A 31 3.37 -0.08 -6.87
C PRO A 31 4.81 -0.60 -6.67
N GLY A 32 5.05 -1.51 -5.74
CA GLY A 32 6.38 -2.05 -5.41
C GLY A 32 7.13 -1.12 -4.48
N TYR A 33 7.76 -0.07 -5.02
CA TYR A 33 8.41 0.97 -4.21
C TYR A 33 7.34 1.90 -3.63
N ASN A 34 6.94 1.65 -2.38
CA ASN A 34 5.84 2.36 -1.70
C ASN A 34 6.36 3.29 -0.60
N ILE A 35 7.36 4.12 -0.92
CA ILE A 35 7.77 5.24 -0.06
C ILE A 35 7.11 6.51 -0.58
N GLN A 36 6.50 7.23 0.34
CA GLN A 36 5.79 8.44 0.01
C GLN A 36 6.74 9.65 -0.11
N ASP A 37 6.51 10.48 -1.13
CA ASP A 37 7.08 11.82 -1.25
C ASP A 37 6.00 12.89 -1.01
N ILE A 38 5.93 13.40 0.22
CA ILE A 38 4.93 14.41 0.62
C ILE A 38 5.20 15.76 -0.08
N ALA A 39 6.44 16.08 -0.44
CA ALA A 39 6.78 17.35 -1.09
C ALA A 39 6.12 17.46 -2.48
N THR A 40 5.90 16.31 -3.14
CA THR A 40 5.20 16.22 -4.42
C THR A 40 3.69 16.06 -4.32
N ALA A 41 3.11 15.98 -3.12
CA ALA A 41 1.69 15.63 -2.95
C ALA A 41 0.70 16.62 -3.59
N ASN A 42 1.12 17.87 -3.82
CA ASN A 42 0.32 18.88 -4.52
C ASN A 42 0.53 18.88 -6.05
N THR A 43 1.32 17.94 -6.58
CA THR A 43 1.44 17.71 -8.02
C THR A 43 0.36 16.71 -8.44
N PRO A 44 -0.67 17.14 -9.17
CA PRO A 44 -1.76 16.25 -9.54
C PRO A 44 -1.29 15.17 -10.51
N ALA A 45 -1.86 13.98 -10.36
CA ALA A 45 -1.74 12.90 -11.33
C ALA A 45 -2.71 13.12 -12.51
N SER A 46 -2.77 12.15 -13.43
CA SER A 46 -3.79 12.18 -14.49
C SER A 46 -5.19 12.10 -13.90
N PRO A 47 -6.23 12.73 -14.51
CA PRO A 47 -7.59 12.66 -13.99
C PRO A 47 -8.12 11.24 -13.74
N GLU A 48 -7.70 10.27 -14.58
CA GLU A 48 -8.07 8.87 -14.41
C GLU A 48 -7.41 8.24 -13.18
N THR A 49 -6.15 8.58 -12.89
CA THR A 49 -5.49 8.20 -11.63
C THR A 49 -6.20 8.86 -10.44
N GLU A 50 -6.50 10.15 -10.52
CA GLU A 50 -7.16 10.87 -9.42
C GLU A 50 -8.54 10.31 -9.10
N ARG A 51 -9.29 9.90 -10.13
CA ARG A 51 -10.59 9.22 -9.98
C ARG A 51 -10.47 7.93 -9.17
N ARG A 52 -9.41 7.12 -9.37
CA ARG A 52 -9.17 5.89 -8.60
C ARG A 52 -8.86 6.20 -7.13
N LEU A 53 -8.26 7.37 -6.85
CA LEU A 53 -7.89 7.82 -5.50
C LEU A 53 -8.96 8.68 -4.82
N TRP A 54 -10.20 8.72 -5.33
CA TRP A 54 -11.28 9.59 -4.83
C TRP A 54 -11.48 9.53 -3.30
N TYR A 55 -11.32 8.35 -2.70
CA TYR A 55 -11.53 8.11 -1.29
C TYR A 55 -10.51 8.85 -0.42
N GLN A 56 -9.31 9.12 -0.94
CA GLN A 56 -8.29 9.91 -0.23
C GLN A 56 -8.79 11.35 -0.08
N TYR A 57 -9.24 11.94 -1.20
CA TYR A 57 -9.81 13.30 -1.24
C TYR A 57 -11.09 13.43 -0.43
N TYR A 58 -11.94 12.40 -0.44
CA TYR A 58 -13.14 12.36 0.39
C TYR A 58 -12.78 12.53 1.88
N LEU A 59 -11.74 11.85 2.34
CA LEU A 59 -11.29 11.86 3.74
C LEU A 59 -10.51 13.13 4.14
N HIS A 60 -10.20 14.02 3.19
CA HIS A 60 -9.60 15.33 3.52
C HIS A 60 -10.55 16.22 4.32
N GLY A 61 -11.86 16.15 4.04
CA GLY A 61 -12.87 16.98 4.71
C GLY A 61 -13.59 16.29 5.87
N GLU A 62 -14.20 17.08 6.75
CA GLU A 62 -14.98 16.56 7.89
C GLU A 62 -16.22 15.75 7.47
N ARG A 63 -16.80 16.05 6.30
CA ARG A 63 -17.89 15.24 5.75
C ARG A 63 -17.44 13.81 5.45
N GLY A 64 -16.23 13.61 4.95
CA GLY A 64 -15.69 12.29 4.69
C GLY A 64 -15.31 11.54 5.95
N ARG A 65 -14.70 12.25 6.92
CA ARG A 65 -14.44 11.71 8.26
C ARG A 65 -15.73 11.20 8.92
N ALA A 66 -16.79 12.01 8.93
CA ALA A 66 -18.10 11.63 9.46
C ALA A 66 -18.74 10.49 8.68
N GLY A 67 -18.59 10.47 7.35
CA GLY A 67 -19.06 9.38 6.49
C GLY A 67 -18.40 8.04 6.83
N LEU A 68 -17.08 8.04 7.01
CA LEU A 68 -16.34 6.85 7.45
C LEU A 68 -16.78 6.41 8.85
N ALA A 69 -16.94 7.35 9.79
CA ALA A 69 -17.37 7.04 11.15
C ALA A 69 -18.77 6.38 11.20
N ALA A 70 -19.69 6.84 10.36
CA ALA A 70 -21.06 6.31 10.31
C ALA A 70 -21.21 5.02 9.50
N ASN A 71 -20.28 4.71 8.58
CA ASN A 71 -20.44 3.64 7.59
C ASN A 71 -19.12 2.85 7.40
N ARG A 72 -18.43 2.49 8.48
CA ARG A 72 -17.09 1.88 8.42
C ARG A 72 -17.05 0.64 7.53
N ALA A 73 -17.96 -0.30 7.78
CA ALA A 73 -18.03 -1.55 7.05
C ALA A 73 -18.44 -1.34 5.58
N GLU A 74 -19.47 -0.54 5.32
CA GLU A 74 -19.97 -0.28 3.97
C GLU A 74 -18.94 0.46 3.12
N PHE A 75 -18.24 1.44 3.71
CA PHE A 75 -17.18 2.18 3.04
C PHE A 75 -16.00 1.26 2.67
N CYS A 76 -15.51 0.47 3.62
CA CYS A 76 -14.42 -0.49 3.36
C CYS A 76 -14.82 -1.57 2.36
N ARG A 77 -16.06 -2.07 2.42
CA ARG A 77 -16.59 -3.04 1.46
C ARG A 77 -16.67 -2.46 0.05
N LEU A 78 -17.08 -1.21 -0.07
CA LEU A 78 -17.07 -0.51 -1.35
C LEU A 78 -15.65 -0.43 -1.90
N LEU A 79 -14.67 -0.05 -1.07
CA LEU A 79 -13.27 -0.03 -1.48
C LEU A 79 -12.77 -1.40 -1.93
N TRP A 80 -13.06 -2.48 -1.19
CA TRP A 80 -12.67 -3.84 -1.60
C TRP A 80 -13.20 -4.20 -2.99
N LYS A 81 -14.48 -3.91 -3.28
CA LYS A 81 -15.08 -4.16 -4.59
C LYS A 81 -14.44 -3.31 -5.70
N LEU A 82 -14.07 -2.07 -5.40
CA LEU A 82 -13.45 -1.18 -6.38
C LEU A 82 -11.98 -1.53 -6.64
N TRP A 83 -11.27 -1.97 -5.60
CA TRP A 83 -9.83 -2.25 -5.64
C TRP A 83 -9.53 -3.64 -6.19
N SER A 84 -10.44 -4.60 -5.96
CA SER A 84 -10.34 -5.97 -6.45
C SER A 84 -11.64 -6.37 -7.18
N PRO A 85 -11.91 -5.81 -8.38
CA PRO A 85 -13.18 -5.96 -9.09
C PRO A 85 -13.48 -7.40 -9.54
N THR A 86 -12.45 -8.23 -9.72
CA THR A 86 -12.58 -9.64 -10.09
C THR A 86 -12.60 -10.57 -8.87
N TRP A 87 -12.37 -10.05 -7.67
CA TRP A 87 -12.39 -10.84 -6.44
C TRP A 87 -13.81 -11.06 -5.93
N GLY A 88 -14.33 -12.25 -6.16
CA GLY A 88 -15.61 -12.72 -5.61
C GLY A 88 -15.53 -13.11 -4.13
N PHE A 89 -15.07 -12.21 -3.25
CA PHE A 89 -14.96 -12.50 -1.82
C PHE A 89 -16.31 -12.85 -1.19
N SER A 90 -16.31 -13.83 -0.28
CA SER A 90 -17.52 -14.22 0.44
C SER A 90 -17.86 -13.20 1.53
N GLU A 91 -19.12 -13.24 1.97
CA GLU A 91 -19.58 -12.43 3.09
C GLU A 91 -18.81 -12.71 4.38
N SER A 92 -18.49 -13.98 4.63
CA SER A 92 -17.70 -14.39 5.81
C SER A 92 -16.30 -13.79 5.76
N THR A 93 -15.62 -13.86 4.61
CA THR A 93 -14.27 -13.30 4.43
C THR A 93 -14.22 -11.82 4.74
N PHE A 94 -15.21 -11.04 4.29
CA PHE A 94 -15.27 -9.63 4.63
C PHE A 94 -15.59 -9.42 6.12
N THR A 95 -16.57 -10.16 6.65
CA THR A 95 -17.03 -9.99 8.04
C THR A 95 -15.93 -10.28 9.05
N ASP A 96 -15.08 -11.28 8.79
CA ASP A 96 -13.94 -11.61 9.64
C ASP A 96 -12.95 -10.43 9.74
N THR A 97 -12.71 -9.73 8.62
CA THR A 97 -11.87 -8.52 8.62
C THR A 97 -12.60 -7.32 9.22
N ALA A 98 -13.90 -7.19 8.98
CA ALA A 98 -14.69 -6.03 9.39
C ALA A 98 -14.72 -5.82 10.91
N GLN A 99 -14.53 -6.88 11.69
CA GLN A 99 -14.37 -6.78 13.15
C GLN A 99 -13.21 -5.85 13.54
N SER A 100 -12.14 -5.79 12.75
CA SER A 100 -11.00 -4.89 13.02
C SER A 100 -11.34 -3.41 12.84
N PHE A 101 -12.37 -3.08 12.05
CA PHE A 101 -12.80 -1.70 11.82
C PHE A 101 -13.51 -1.11 13.05
N GLU A 102 -13.92 -1.95 14.01
CA GLU A 102 -14.50 -1.51 15.28
C GLU A 102 -13.46 -1.00 16.29
N ASN A 103 -12.17 -1.08 15.96
CA ASN A 103 -11.14 -0.42 16.73
C ASN A 103 -11.49 1.07 16.93
N PRO A 104 -11.50 1.59 18.18
CA PRO A 104 -11.91 2.97 18.46
C PRO A 104 -11.07 4.02 17.71
N ASP A 105 -9.82 3.69 17.38
CA ASP A 105 -8.88 4.57 16.69
C ASP A 105 -8.99 4.48 15.15
N PHE A 106 -9.76 3.52 14.61
CA PHE A 106 -9.81 3.23 13.18
C PHE A 106 -10.06 4.47 12.32
N VAL A 107 -11.07 5.27 12.67
CA VAL A 107 -11.45 6.46 11.89
C VAL A 107 -10.33 7.49 11.90
N GLU A 108 -9.76 7.78 13.07
CA GLU A 108 -8.74 8.82 13.22
C GLU A 108 -7.42 8.40 12.58
N VAL A 109 -7.02 7.14 12.71
CA VAL A 109 -5.85 6.58 12.03
C VAL A 109 -6.01 6.66 10.52
N VAL A 110 -7.19 6.28 10.00
CA VAL A 110 -7.43 6.29 8.55
C VAL A 110 -7.43 7.70 7.99
N VAL A 111 -8.13 8.62 8.65
CA VAL A 111 -8.23 10.01 8.22
C VAL A 111 -6.89 10.72 8.33
N HIS A 112 -6.14 10.50 9.42
CA HIS A 112 -4.79 11.06 9.56
C HIS A 112 -3.86 10.54 8.46
N SER A 113 -3.87 9.23 8.17
CA SER A 113 -3.04 8.63 7.11
C SER A 113 -3.23 9.34 5.76
N TYR A 114 -4.47 9.58 5.34
CA TYR A 114 -4.74 10.28 4.07
C TYR A 114 -4.49 11.78 4.13
N ARG A 115 -4.81 12.47 5.24
CA ARG A 115 -4.52 13.91 5.36
C ARG A 115 -3.01 14.18 5.42
N HIS A 116 -2.26 13.38 6.16
CA HIS A 116 -0.81 13.47 6.27
C HIS A 116 -0.14 13.20 4.92
N ARG A 117 -0.68 12.24 4.15
CA ARG A 117 -0.23 11.94 2.79
C ARG A 117 -0.29 13.17 1.87
N TYR A 118 -1.15 14.14 2.13
CA TYR A 118 -1.22 15.37 1.33
C TYR A 118 -0.69 16.61 2.07
N GLY A 119 0.05 16.42 3.18
CA GLY A 119 0.59 17.53 3.97
C GLY A 119 -0.48 18.41 4.63
N LEU A 120 -1.71 17.90 4.77
CA LEU A 120 -2.85 18.66 5.32
C LEU A 120 -2.88 18.67 6.85
N VAL A 121 -2.15 17.75 7.48
CA VAL A 121 -1.96 17.67 8.93
C VAL A 121 -0.49 17.32 9.23
N PRO A 122 0.06 17.76 10.37
CA PRO A 122 1.42 17.41 10.75
C PRO A 122 1.53 15.90 11.07
N GLY A 123 2.72 15.36 10.83
CA GLY A 123 3.12 14.07 11.38
C GLY A 123 3.48 14.20 12.86
N ASP A 124 3.74 13.05 13.51
CA ASP A 124 4.25 13.03 14.88
C ASP A 124 5.72 13.52 14.90
N PRO A 125 6.05 14.56 15.69
CA PRO A 125 7.42 15.07 15.82
C PRO A 125 8.45 14.02 16.21
N ALA A 126 8.08 12.98 16.96
CA ALA A 126 8.97 11.89 17.35
C ALA A 126 9.52 11.11 16.15
N TYR A 127 8.81 11.14 15.01
CA TYR A 127 9.19 10.45 13.77
C TYR A 127 9.64 11.41 12.66
N ALA A 128 9.85 12.70 12.96
CA ALA A 128 10.28 13.69 11.96
C ALA A 128 11.58 13.27 11.25
N PHE A 129 12.55 12.71 11.99
CA PHE A 129 13.81 12.23 11.43
C PHE A 129 13.62 11.08 10.42
N ILE A 130 12.57 10.27 10.56
CA ILE A 130 12.23 9.21 9.61
C ILE A 130 11.72 9.88 8.32
N GLN A 131 10.80 10.84 8.45
CA GLN A 131 10.23 11.54 7.30
C GLN A 131 11.31 12.33 6.52
N GLU A 132 12.25 12.97 7.21
CA GLU A 132 13.38 13.66 6.56
C GLU A 132 14.23 12.71 5.70
N LYS A 133 14.47 11.48 6.18
CA LYS A 133 15.19 10.47 5.40
C LYS A 133 14.35 9.96 4.23
N LEU A 134 13.05 9.74 4.42
CA LEU A 134 12.14 9.28 3.36
C LEU A 134 11.97 10.31 2.24
N ALA A 135 11.98 11.61 2.57
CA ALA A 135 11.92 12.71 1.61
C ALA A 135 13.12 12.72 0.64
N GLN A 136 14.23 12.05 0.97
CA GLN A 136 15.37 11.87 0.06
C GLN A 136 15.15 10.73 -0.94
N THR A 137 14.00 10.05 -0.90
CA THR A 137 13.65 8.90 -1.76
C THR A 137 14.73 7.79 -1.75
N PRO A 138 15.07 7.25 -0.56
CA PRO A 138 16.18 6.31 -0.41
C PRO A 138 15.93 5.00 -1.18
N LEU A 139 16.97 4.52 -1.87
CA LEU A 139 16.89 3.27 -2.64
C LEU A 139 16.79 2.06 -1.71
N ILE A 140 15.91 1.11 -2.05
CA ILE A 140 15.84 -0.21 -1.40
C ILE A 140 16.91 -1.12 -2.00
N ARG A 141 17.81 -1.65 -1.16
CA ARG A 141 18.98 -2.44 -1.60
C ARG A 141 18.89 -3.93 -1.30
N VAL A 142 17.98 -4.34 -0.42
CA VAL A 142 17.74 -5.75 -0.11
C VAL A 142 17.09 -6.47 -1.30
N PRO A 143 17.27 -7.79 -1.47
CA PRO A 143 16.56 -8.57 -2.48
C PRO A 143 15.05 -8.38 -2.37
N ALA A 144 14.37 -8.20 -3.50
CA ALA A 144 12.94 -7.89 -3.51
C ALA A 144 12.14 -8.60 -4.60
N VAL A 145 10.89 -8.92 -4.25
CA VAL A 145 9.86 -9.36 -5.20
C VAL A 145 8.70 -8.37 -5.17
N ILE A 146 8.35 -7.85 -6.34
CA ILE A 146 7.16 -7.00 -6.52
C ILE A 146 6.03 -7.88 -7.06
N LEU A 147 4.89 -7.89 -6.38
CA LEU A 147 3.70 -8.61 -6.81
C LEU A 147 2.60 -7.64 -7.24
N ALA A 148 2.12 -7.80 -8.47
CA ALA A 148 1.09 -6.94 -9.03
C ALA A 148 -0.14 -7.76 -9.42
N GLY A 149 -1.32 -7.33 -8.98
CA GLY A 149 -2.57 -7.83 -9.54
C GLY A 149 -2.84 -7.18 -10.89
N ALA A 150 -3.13 -7.98 -11.93
CA ALA A 150 -3.51 -7.46 -13.25
C ALA A 150 -4.82 -6.66 -13.20
N ASP A 151 -5.69 -6.98 -12.24
CA ASP A 151 -7.00 -6.37 -12.05
C ASP A 151 -7.02 -5.34 -10.90
N ASP A 152 -5.86 -4.89 -10.40
CA ASP A 152 -5.79 -3.88 -9.33
C ASP A 152 -6.48 -2.58 -9.78
N GLY A 153 -7.59 -2.25 -9.11
CA GLY A 153 -8.40 -1.06 -9.40
C GLY A 153 -7.84 0.25 -8.84
N VAL A 154 -6.80 0.19 -8.01
CA VAL A 154 -6.13 1.36 -7.39
C VAL A 154 -4.89 1.74 -8.16
N SER A 155 -3.98 0.79 -8.32
CA SER A 155 -2.66 1.04 -8.90
C SER A 155 -2.78 1.24 -10.41
N SER A 156 -1.91 2.08 -10.97
CA SER A 156 -1.66 2.03 -12.41
C SER A 156 -0.53 1.03 -12.64
N THR A 157 -0.72 0.12 -13.60
CA THR A 157 0.31 -0.82 -14.01
C THR A 157 1.53 -0.05 -14.50
N ARG A 158 2.60 -0.05 -13.69
CA ARG A 158 3.91 0.43 -14.13
C ARG A 158 4.59 -0.71 -14.88
N GLU A 159 5.19 -0.39 -16.02
CA GLU A 159 5.87 -1.37 -16.86
C GLU A 159 7.38 -1.10 -16.96
N GLY A 160 8.12 -2.15 -17.32
CA GLY A 160 9.56 -2.09 -17.56
C GLY A 160 10.36 -1.47 -16.41
N VAL A 161 11.28 -0.56 -16.75
CA VAL A 161 12.19 0.09 -15.78
C VAL A 161 11.42 0.92 -14.73
N ALA A 162 10.26 1.48 -15.08
CA ALA A 162 9.47 2.28 -14.15
C ALA A 162 8.90 1.44 -13.00
N ALA A 163 8.65 0.15 -13.22
CA ALA A 163 8.08 -0.76 -12.24
C ALA A 163 9.05 -1.13 -11.11
N VAL A 164 10.36 -1.05 -11.38
CA VAL A 164 11.43 -1.36 -10.42
C VAL A 164 12.19 -0.11 -9.97
N ARG A 165 11.69 1.09 -10.31
CA ARG A 165 12.28 2.35 -9.88
C ARG A 165 12.25 2.44 -8.35
N GLY A 166 13.38 2.86 -7.76
CA GLY A 166 13.54 2.93 -6.30
C GLY A 166 14.22 1.71 -5.68
N PHE A 167 14.45 0.66 -6.47
CA PHE A 167 15.24 -0.49 -6.08
C PHE A 167 16.65 -0.41 -6.69
N ALA A 168 17.66 -0.72 -5.89
CA ALA A 168 19.06 -0.83 -6.30
C ALA A 168 19.68 -2.20 -6.01
N GLY A 169 18.93 -3.08 -5.33
CA GLY A 169 19.26 -4.49 -5.17
C GLY A 169 18.66 -5.36 -6.28
N GLN A 170 18.83 -6.68 -6.16
CA GLN A 170 18.11 -7.63 -7.01
C GLN A 170 16.61 -7.46 -6.81
N VAL A 171 15.88 -7.24 -7.90
CA VAL A 171 14.43 -7.08 -7.86
C VAL A 171 13.83 -7.76 -9.07
N ARG A 172 12.77 -8.53 -8.83
CA ARG A 172 11.91 -9.06 -9.89
C ARG A 172 10.47 -8.62 -9.65
N ARG A 173 9.72 -8.44 -10.73
CA ARG A 173 8.28 -8.15 -10.68
C ARG A 173 7.52 -9.28 -11.34
N GLN A 174 6.39 -9.65 -10.73
CA GLN A 174 5.45 -10.64 -11.24
C GLN A 174 4.05 -10.02 -11.27
N VAL A 175 3.39 -10.14 -12.41
CA VAL A 175 1.98 -9.78 -12.59
C VAL A 175 1.14 -11.05 -12.50
N ILE A 176 0.04 -11.01 -11.77
CA ILE A 176 -0.85 -12.14 -11.54
C ILE A 176 -2.22 -11.81 -12.14
N GLU A 177 -2.61 -12.57 -13.15
CA GLU A 177 -3.90 -12.45 -13.83
C GLU A 177 -5.05 -12.84 -12.89
N GLY A 178 -6.19 -12.15 -13.00
CA GLY A 178 -7.37 -12.46 -12.17
C GLY A 178 -7.27 -12.01 -10.72
N VAL A 179 -6.25 -11.22 -10.37
CA VAL A 179 -5.98 -10.75 -9.00
C VAL A 179 -6.02 -9.23 -8.95
N GLY A 180 -6.69 -8.71 -7.92
CA GLY A 180 -6.79 -7.30 -7.62
C GLY A 180 -5.72 -6.79 -6.66
N HIS A 181 -6.12 -5.89 -5.77
CA HIS A 181 -5.22 -5.13 -4.91
C HIS A 181 -4.64 -5.93 -3.73
N ASN A 182 -5.39 -6.92 -3.21
CA ASN A 182 -5.01 -7.67 -2.00
C ASN A 182 -4.41 -9.04 -2.38
N VAL A 183 -3.28 -9.00 -3.09
CA VAL A 183 -2.54 -10.20 -3.53
C VAL A 183 -2.39 -11.27 -2.43
N PRO A 184 -1.99 -10.97 -1.17
CA PRO A 184 -1.82 -12.04 -0.17
C PRO A 184 -3.11 -12.80 0.18
N GLN A 185 -4.29 -12.18 0.02
CA GLN A 185 -5.56 -12.83 0.31
C GLN A 185 -6.22 -13.44 -0.93
N GLU A 186 -5.96 -12.86 -2.10
CA GLU A 186 -6.51 -13.29 -3.39
C GLU A 186 -5.69 -14.40 -4.06
N ALA A 187 -4.36 -14.33 -3.91
CA ALA A 187 -3.37 -15.24 -4.49
C ALA A 187 -2.32 -15.65 -3.43
N PRO A 188 -2.75 -16.36 -2.36
CA PRO A 188 -1.88 -16.69 -1.24
C PRO A 188 -0.71 -17.62 -1.60
N ALA A 189 -0.87 -18.46 -2.64
CA ALA A 189 0.20 -19.36 -3.10
C ALA A 189 1.34 -18.54 -3.73
N GLU A 190 1.01 -17.66 -4.66
CA GLU A 190 1.95 -16.76 -5.34
C GLU A 190 2.65 -15.82 -4.35
N PHE A 191 1.91 -15.31 -3.36
CA PHE A 191 2.48 -14.49 -2.30
C PHE A 191 3.45 -15.29 -1.41
N THR A 192 3.11 -16.53 -1.09
CA THR A 192 3.98 -17.43 -0.30
C THR A 192 5.24 -17.80 -1.09
N ASP A 193 5.11 -18.16 -2.36
CA ASP A 193 6.24 -18.48 -3.24
C ASP A 193 7.20 -17.29 -3.37
N ALA A 194 6.67 -16.06 -3.45
CA ALA A 194 7.49 -14.86 -3.44
C ALA A 194 8.32 -14.73 -2.14
N ILE A 195 7.73 -15.00 -0.98
CA ILE A 195 8.44 -14.99 0.30
C ILE A 195 9.51 -16.09 0.32
N LEU A 196 9.15 -17.32 -0.04
CA LEU A 196 10.07 -18.47 -0.01
C LEU A 196 11.25 -18.26 -0.97
N SER A 197 11.03 -17.66 -2.14
CA SER A 197 12.11 -17.36 -3.10
C SER A 197 13.18 -16.41 -2.56
N LEU A 198 12.91 -15.68 -1.47
CA LEU A 198 13.87 -14.80 -0.81
C LEU A 198 14.61 -15.49 0.36
N LEU A 199 14.30 -16.76 0.66
CA LEU A 199 15.02 -17.58 1.64
C LEU A 199 16.20 -18.32 1.03
N ASP A 200 16.12 -18.67 -0.25
CA ASP A 200 17.04 -19.59 -0.92
C ASP A 200 18.34 -18.92 -1.44
N ASP A 201 18.44 -17.59 -1.38
CA ASP A 201 19.60 -16.80 -1.82
C ASP A 201 20.64 -16.53 -0.69
N HIS A 202 20.78 -17.46 0.27
CA HIS A 202 21.77 -17.41 1.37
C HIS A 202 22.73 -18.61 1.37
#